data_AF-A0A954S6X6-F1
#
_entry.id   AF-A0A954S6X6-F1
#
_cell.length_a   1.000
_cell.length_b   1.000
_cell.length_c   1.000
_cell.angle_alpha   90.00
_cell.angle_beta   90.00
_cell.angle_gamma   90.00
#
_symmetry.space_group_name_H-M   'P 1'
#
loop_
_entity.id
_entity.type
_entity.pdbx_description
1 polymer ?
#
loop_
_entity_poly.entity_id
_entity_poly.type
_entity_poly.pdbx_seq_one_letter_code
_entity_poly.pdbx_strand_id
1 'polypeptide(L)'
;MGKVAKWFQERLPVSGVQLAELTNEPVPNHLRRWWWCLGGTPAYLFVVQIVTGILLAFYYQPAPETAYQSVRRITEEINYGWYIRG
;
A
#
# COMPACT_ATOMS: atom_id res chain seq x y z
N MET A 1 -5.66 -11.43 27.04
CA MET A 1 -5.58 -10.23 26.17
C MET A 1 -4.82 -9.14 26.91
N GLY A 2 -3.78 -8.56 26.32
CA GLY A 2 -2.88 -7.61 27.01
C GLY A 2 -3.60 -6.33 27.46
N LYS A 3 -3.15 -5.74 28.58
CA LYS A 3 -3.74 -4.50 29.16
C LYS A 3 -3.91 -3.37 28.14
N VAL A 4 -2.99 -3.27 27.19
CA VAL A 4 -3.01 -2.30 26.08
C VAL A 4 -4.22 -2.49 25.16
N ALA A 5 -4.58 -3.74 24.84
CA ALA A 5 -5.72 -4.03 23.98
C ALA A 5 -7.05 -3.67 24.64
N LYS A 6 -7.17 -3.90 25.96
CA LYS A 6 -8.36 -3.53 26.74
C LYS A 6 -8.54 -2.02 26.83
N TRP A 7 -7.45 -1.28 27.07
CA TRP A 7 -7.45 0.19 27.06
C TRP A 7 -7.88 0.78 25.71
N PHE A 8 -7.47 0.16 24.60
CA PHE A 8 -7.89 0.56 23.25
C PHE A 8 -9.38 0.32 23.01
N GLN A 9 -9.90 -0.84 23.42
CA GLN A 9 -11.32 -1.21 23.26
C GLN A 9 -12.25 -0.33 24.10
N GLU A 10 -11.79 0.17 25.25
CA GLU A 10 -12.58 1.08 26.10
C GLU A 10 -12.70 2.50 25.50
N ARG A 11 -11.77 2.91 24.63
CA ARG A 11 -11.70 4.29 24.09
C ARG A 11 -12.14 4.42 22.65
N LEU A 12 -12.01 3.36 21.85
CA LEU A 12 -12.43 3.34 20.47
C LEU A 12 -13.60 2.37 20.31
N PRO A 13 -14.74 2.80 19.70
CA PRO A 13 -15.86 1.93 19.38
C PRO A 13 -15.56 1.05 18.14
N VAL A 14 -14.34 0.51 18.08
CA VAL A 14 -13.86 -0.36 17.00
C VAL A 14 -13.40 -1.65 17.68
N SER A 15 -14.35 -2.55 17.92
CA SER A 15 -14.02 -3.86 18.44
C SER A 15 -13.56 -4.78 17.30
N GLY A 16 -12.57 -5.63 17.56
CA GLY A 16 -12.13 -6.63 16.57
C GLY A 16 -13.26 -7.59 16.14
N VAL A 17 -14.32 -7.69 16.95
CA VAL A 17 -15.53 -8.49 16.66
C VAL A 17 -16.38 -7.83 15.58
N GLN A 18 -16.57 -6.50 15.63
CA GLN A 18 -17.32 -5.76 14.60
C GLN A 18 -16.63 -5.82 13.23
N LEU A 19 -15.29 -5.75 13.19
CA LEU A 19 -14.54 -5.92 11.95
C LEU A 19 -14.66 -7.35 11.39
N ALA A 20 -14.63 -8.36 12.25
CA ALA A 20 -14.81 -9.74 11.84
C ALA A 20 -16.22 -9.98 11.27
N GLU A 21 -17.24 -9.36 11.83
CA GLU A 21 -18.62 -9.45 11.33
C GLU A 21 -18.78 -8.77 9.97
N LEU A 22 -18.19 -7.59 9.78
CA LEU A 22 -18.21 -6.87 8.50
C LEU A 22 -17.42 -7.57 7.37
N THR A 23 -16.41 -8.38 7.70
CA THR A 23 -15.53 -9.00 6.71
C THR A 23 -15.97 -10.42 6.32
N ASN A 24 -16.78 -11.09 7.15
CA ASN A 24 -17.14 -12.50 6.97
C ASN A 24 -18.39 -12.75 6.10
N GLU A 25 -18.73 -11.85 5.18
CA GLU A 25 -19.85 -12.07 4.27
C GLU A 25 -19.52 -13.22 3.29
N PRO A 26 -20.35 -14.27 3.20
CA PRO A 26 -20.08 -15.40 2.32
C PRO A 26 -20.13 -14.98 0.85
N VAL A 27 -19.04 -15.23 0.11
CA VAL A 27 -18.95 -14.89 -1.31
C VAL A 27 -19.67 -15.96 -2.15
N PRO A 28 -20.70 -15.61 -2.95
CA PRO A 28 -21.42 -16.57 -3.78
C PRO A 28 -20.56 -17.12 -4.92
N ASN A 29 -20.79 -18.39 -5.30
CA ASN A 29 -19.95 -19.15 -6.25
C ASN A 29 -19.78 -18.49 -7.63
N HIS A 30 -20.76 -17.72 -8.11
CA HIS A 30 -20.67 -17.05 -9.42
C HIS A 30 -19.70 -15.85 -9.44
N LEU A 31 -19.41 -15.27 -8.27
CA LEU A 31 -18.43 -14.20 -8.08
C LEU A 31 -16.99 -14.73 -7.94
N ARG A 32 -16.79 -16.05 -7.82
CA ARG A 32 -15.46 -16.67 -7.70
C ARG A 32 -14.64 -16.68 -9.00
N ARG A 33 -15.13 -16.04 -10.07
CA ARG A 33 -14.39 -15.89 -11.33
C ARG A 33 -13.34 -14.79 -11.19
N TRP A 34 -12.16 -15.00 -11.77
CA TRP A 34 -11.00 -14.08 -11.72
C TRP A 34 -11.33 -12.61 -12.01
N TRP A 35 -12.24 -12.33 -12.94
CA TRP A 35 -12.64 -10.96 -13.33
C TRP A 35 -13.19 -10.13 -12.16
N TRP A 36 -13.79 -10.76 -11.15
CA TRP A 36 -14.29 -10.08 -9.97
C TRP A 36 -13.17 -9.65 -9.01
N CYS A 37 -11.98 -10.25 -9.11
CA CYS A 37 -10.79 -9.80 -8.39
C CYS A 37 -10.18 -8.52 -8.99
N LEU A 38 -10.58 -8.12 -10.21
CA LEU A 38 -10.05 -6.93 -10.88
C LEU A 38 -10.35 -5.63 -10.12
N GLY A 39 -11.38 -5.59 -9.26
CA GLY A 39 -11.63 -4.44 -8.39
C GLY A 39 -10.60 -4.30 -7.27
N GLY A 40 -10.05 -5.41 -6.75
CA GLY A 40 -9.00 -5.41 -5.73
C GLY A 40 -7.61 -5.10 -6.29
N THR A 41 -7.35 -5.50 -7.54
CA THR A 41 -6.07 -5.24 -8.23
C THR A 41 -5.63 -3.77 -8.21
N PRO A 42 -6.44 -2.76 -8.57
CA PRO A 42 -6.03 -1.35 -8.51
C PRO A 42 -5.80 -0.86 -7.08
N ALA A 43 -6.56 -1.36 -6.10
CA ALA A 43 -6.34 -1.01 -4.69
C ALA A 43 -4.97 -1.53 -4.22
N TYR A 44 -4.61 -2.77 -4.61
CA TYR A 44 -3.29 -3.32 -4.36
C TYR A 44 -2.18 -2.52 -5.06
N LEU A 45 -2.32 -2.25 -6.36
CA LEU A 45 -1.35 -1.46 -7.13
C LEU A 45 -1.18 -0.04 -6.57
N PHE A 46 -2.26 0.57 -6.07
CA PHE A 46 -2.21 1.87 -5.41
C PHE A 46 -1.35 1.84 -4.14
N VAL A 47 -1.50 0.81 -3.30
CA VAL A 47 -0.64 0.63 -2.12
C VAL A 47 0.82 0.45 -2.53
N VAL A 48 1.10 -0.36 -3.56
CA VAL A 48 2.46 -0.50 -4.09
C VAL A 48 2.99 0.85 -4.55
N GLN A 49 2.20 1.64 -5.27
CA GLN A 49 2.61 2.96 -5.78
C GLN A 49 2.86 3.98 -4.68
N ILE A 50 2.10 3.95 -3.57
CA ILE A 50 2.36 4.79 -2.40
C ILE A 50 3.73 4.44 -1.83
N VAL A 51 3.99 3.16 -1.59
CA VAL A 51 5.24 2.71 -0.97
C VAL A 51 6.43 3.04 -1.86
N THR A 52 6.39 2.67 -3.14
CA THR A 52 7.50 2.95 -4.08
C THR A 52 7.65 4.45 -4.34
N GLY A 53 6.54 5.19 -4.43
CA GLY A 53 6.54 6.64 -4.60
C GLY A 53 7.20 7.38 -3.44
N ILE A 54 6.92 6.99 -2.19
CA ILE A 54 7.57 7.56 -1.00
C ILE A 54 9.08 7.29 -1.03
N LEU A 55 9.49 6.07 -1.38
CA LEU A 55 10.92 5.72 -1.48
C LEU A 55 11.65 6.56 -2.54
N LEU A 56 11.02 6.79 -3.69
CA LEU A 56 11.58 7.63 -4.75
C LEU A 56 11.65 9.11 -4.37
N ALA A 57 10.68 9.60 -3.59
CA ALA A 57 10.62 10.99 -3.15
C ALA A 57 11.82 11.42 -2.29
N PHE A 58 12.50 10.49 -1.60
CA PHE A 58 13.74 10.79 -0.88
C PHE A 58 14.92 11.13 -1.77
N TYR A 59 14.92 10.69 -3.04
CA TYR A 59 16.04 10.85 -3.97
C TYR A 59 15.74 11.75 -5.16
N TYR A 60 14.46 11.97 -5.46
CA TYR A 60 14.03 12.82 -6.57
C TYR A 60 14.16 14.30 -6.23
N GLN A 61 14.79 15.08 -7.12
CA GLN A 61 14.91 16.53 -6.97
C GLN A 61 13.98 17.24 -7.98
N PRO A 62 12.94 17.95 -7.51
CA PRO A 62 11.92 18.56 -8.37
C PRO A 62 12.36 19.93 -8.91
N ALA A 63 13.48 19.99 -9.63
CA ALA A 63 13.93 21.21 -10.32
C ALA A 63 14.30 20.92 -11.78
N PRO A 64 13.96 21.79 -12.75
CA PRO A 64 14.17 21.53 -14.17
C PRO A 64 15.63 21.20 -14.53
N GLU A 65 16.61 21.81 -13.86
CA GLU A 65 18.02 21.60 -14.14
C GLU A 65 18.52 20.24 -13.64
N THR A 66 17.99 19.76 -12.51
CA THR A 66 18.48 18.56 -11.81
C THR A 66 17.55 17.35 -11.91
N ALA A 67 16.33 17.50 -12.43
CA ALA A 67 15.33 16.44 -12.49
C ALA A 67 15.86 15.21 -13.23
N TYR A 68 16.45 15.39 -14.41
CA TYR A 68 17.03 14.30 -15.19
C TYR A 68 18.19 13.61 -14.46
N GLN A 69 19.07 14.40 -13.85
CA GLN A 69 20.23 13.87 -13.11
C GLN A 69 19.80 13.07 -11.89
N SER A 70 18.79 13.53 -11.15
CA SER A 70 18.24 12.80 -9.98
C SER A 70 17.65 11.45 -10.38
N VAL A 71 16.95 11.39 -11.51
CA VAL A 71 16.35 10.17 -12.06
C VAL A 71 17.42 9.20 -12.56
N ARG A 72 18.47 9.71 -13.21
CA ARG A 72 19.63 8.90 -13.62
C ARG A 72 20.34 8.29 -12.42
N ARG A 73 20.57 9.09 -11.37
CA ARG A 73 21.17 8.64 -10.11
C ARG A 73 20.37 7.51 -9.46
N ILE A 74 19.04 7.62 -9.44
CA ILE A 74 18.15 6.55 -8.95
C ILE A 74 18.37 5.24 -9.71
N THR A 75 18.57 5.30 -11.02
CA THR A 75 18.73 4.09 -11.84
C THR A 75 20.12 3.48 -11.78
N GLU A 76 21.18 4.29 -11.75
CA GLU A 76 22.56 3.81 -11.93
C GLU A 76 23.35 3.70 -10.62
N GLU A 77 23.09 4.57 -9.65
CA GLU A 77 23.94 4.68 -8.43
C GLU A 77 23.28 4.10 -7.18
N ILE A 78 21.94 4.11 -7.11
CA ILE A 78 21.20 3.66 -5.93
C ILE A 78 20.95 2.14 -6.01
N ASN A 79 21.32 1.43 -4.95
CA ASN A 79 21.06 0.01 -4.81
C ASN A 79 19.56 -0.30 -4.97
N TYR A 80 19.22 -1.18 -5.93
CA TYR A 80 17.84 -1.52 -6.31
C TYR A 80 16.96 -0.35 -6.79
N GLY A 81 17.51 0.84 -7.01
CA GLY A 81 16.72 1.98 -7.48
C GLY A 81 16.13 1.76 -8.88
N TRP A 82 16.81 0.97 -9.72
CA TRP A 82 16.26 0.50 -11.00
C TRP A 82 15.00 -0.36 -10.86
N TYR A 83 14.90 -1.18 -9.81
CA TYR A 83 13.77 -2.07 -9.55
C TYR A 83 12.60 -1.33 -8.89
N ILE A 84 12.87 -0.34 -8.05
CA ILE A 84 11.82 0.47 -7.39
C ILE A 84 11.19 1.45 -8.39
N ARG A 85 11.96 1.90 -9.38
CA ARG A 85 11.49 2.81 -10.44
C ARG A 85 10.73 2.07 -11.55
N GLY A 86 11.18 0.87 -11.94
CA GLY A 86 10.66 0.09 -13.07
C GLY A 86 9.42 -0.70 -12.71
#